data_AF-A0A5P1FLU7-F1
#
_entry.id   AF-A0A5P1FLU7-F1
#
_cell.length_a   1.000
_cell.length_b   1.000
_cell.length_c   1.000
_cell.angle_alpha   90.00
_cell.angle_beta   90.00
_cell.angle_gamma   90.00
#
_symmetry.space_group_name_H-M   'P 1'
#
loop_
_entity.id
_entity.type
_entity.pdbx_description
1 polymer ?
#
loop_
_entity_poly.entity_id
_entity_poly.type
_entity_poly.pdbx_seq_one_letter_code
_entity_poly.pdbx_strand_id
1 'polypeptide(L)'
;MRTPEAVQISPNLRHPDKERAALPDVPETIGTCQHPPPHRRIAADAARGLYKSFHLNFSSSLPRPLLETLAAETLRSDSVHRIAKIYDQHLEFVTLEDNLFSLAHKDTYVQMNDPSAGEPKIHSIVDKIVSGLFCVLATLEVVLLGKYKQDVDEVNRRTGGANNGAAEFDGTDLIGNTKHLMNAVNSLPELTERKKVIDKHTNIATTLLGEIKGRSMDAYCEIENSMLTKMSVDRSALIDLLRGKGTQVDKISKSNIVDWAEKLYGQSISAVTAGMNNLLSGGRQLALTRTVEALMEGKLNPEVDTYLLFDPRAPRSGPGSRLRGPFKEAIVFMIGGGNYVEYMSLMEMGQRSQPMKRVIYGTTELLNGREFMEQLTVLGRKMGLRTTGAAPPQ
;
A
#
# COMPACT_ATOMS: atom_id res chain seq x y z
N MET A 1 23.05 -11.61 -25.08
CA MET A 1 23.16 -10.86 -23.81
C MET A 1 22.90 -11.84 -22.68
N ARG A 2 23.79 -11.92 -21.69
CA ARG A 2 23.66 -12.86 -20.56
C ARG A 2 22.38 -12.55 -19.80
N THR A 3 21.54 -13.56 -19.64
CA THR A 3 20.43 -13.59 -18.68
C THR A 3 20.94 -13.12 -17.31
N PRO A 4 20.19 -12.29 -16.55
CA PRO A 4 20.51 -12.08 -15.16
C PRO A 4 20.37 -13.45 -14.47
N GLU A 5 21.49 -13.99 -13.98
CA GLU A 5 21.48 -15.16 -13.11
C GLU A 5 20.50 -14.86 -11.98
N ALA A 6 19.52 -15.75 -11.81
CA ALA A 6 18.65 -15.72 -10.65
C ALA A 6 19.54 -15.68 -9.41
N VAL A 7 19.52 -14.54 -8.70
CA VAL A 7 20.21 -14.40 -7.43
C VAL A 7 19.57 -15.42 -6.50
N GLN A 8 20.28 -16.53 -6.31
CA GLN A 8 19.88 -17.61 -5.42
C GLN A 8 19.94 -17.04 -4.01
N ILE A 9 18.82 -16.49 -3.54
CA ILE A 9 18.66 -16.05 -2.15
C ILE A 9 18.99 -17.27 -1.30
N SER A 10 20.09 -17.20 -0.56
CA SER A 10 20.58 -18.34 0.22
C SER A 10 19.44 -18.86 1.10
N PRO A 11 19.24 -20.18 1.20
CA PRO A 11 18.17 -20.79 2.01
C PRO A 11 18.34 -20.58 3.53
N ASN A 12 19.34 -19.78 3.93
CA ASN A 12 19.67 -19.41 5.30
C ASN A 12 19.32 -17.93 5.55
N LEU A 13 18.07 -17.51 5.29
CA LEU A 13 17.61 -16.19 5.72
C LEU A 13 17.56 -16.17 7.27
N ARG A 14 18.67 -15.81 7.92
CA ARG A 14 18.77 -15.76 9.38
C ARG A 14 18.53 -14.34 9.85
N HIS A 15 17.62 -14.20 10.82
CA HIS A 15 17.38 -12.92 11.48
C HIS A 15 18.70 -12.33 11.97
N PRO A 16 19.01 -11.04 11.70
CA PRO A 16 20.29 -10.43 12.06
C PRO A 16 20.58 -10.52 13.57
N ASP A 17 19.55 -10.70 14.40
CA ASP A 17 19.69 -10.81 15.86
C ASP A 17 20.10 -12.18 16.39
N LYS A 18 20.03 -13.25 15.59
CA LYS A 18 20.43 -14.60 16.03
C LYS A 18 21.92 -14.84 15.81
N GLU A 19 22.50 -15.69 16.64
CA GLU A 19 23.89 -16.11 16.51
C GLU A 19 24.06 -16.92 15.21
N ARG A 20 25.09 -16.59 14.42
CA ARG A 20 25.32 -17.19 13.10
C ARG A 20 26.49 -18.17 13.16
N ALA A 21 26.32 -19.32 12.51
CA ALA A 21 27.42 -20.27 12.31
C ALA A 21 28.36 -19.73 11.24
N ALA A 22 29.68 -19.92 11.42
CA ALA A 22 30.67 -19.49 10.45
C ALA A 22 30.58 -20.31 9.15
N LEU A 23 30.57 -19.61 8.02
CA LEU A 23 30.58 -20.15 6.66
C LEU A 23 31.64 -19.41 5.83
N PRO A 24 32.94 -19.61 6.13
CA PRO A 24 34.03 -18.76 5.64
C PRO A 24 34.27 -18.83 4.12
N ASP A 25 33.77 -19.86 3.45
CA ASP A 25 33.93 -20.03 1.99
C ASP A 25 32.77 -19.43 1.18
N VAL A 26 31.67 -19.04 1.84
CA VAL A 26 30.44 -18.59 1.19
C VAL A 26 30.35 -17.06 1.21
N PRO A 27 30.07 -16.39 0.08
CA PRO A 27 29.71 -14.98 0.07
C PRO A 27 28.31 -14.80 0.65
N GLU A 28 28.12 -13.84 1.55
CA GLU A 28 26.84 -13.59 2.22
C GLU A 28 26.22 -12.27 1.74
N THR A 29 24.92 -12.32 1.47
CA THR A 29 24.11 -11.11 1.22
C THR A 29 23.35 -10.76 2.49
N ILE A 30 23.72 -9.66 3.13
CA ILE A 30 23.04 -9.17 4.34
C ILE A 30 22.05 -8.08 3.94
N GLY A 31 20.76 -8.37 4.12
CA GLY A 31 19.69 -7.38 4.06
C GLY A 31 19.34 -6.88 5.46
N THR A 32 19.22 -5.56 5.67
CA THR A 32 18.73 -5.00 6.93
C THR A 32 17.57 -4.03 6.71
N CYS A 33 16.49 -4.21 7.48
CA CYS A 33 15.32 -3.34 7.52
C CYS A 33 15.18 -2.54 8.84
N GLN A 34 16.21 -2.56 9.69
CA GLN A 34 16.21 -1.92 11.00
C GLN A 34 16.72 -0.48 10.94
N HIS A 35 16.14 0.41 11.75
CA HIS A 35 16.60 1.80 11.93
C HIS A 35 16.93 2.14 13.39
N PRO A 36 18.17 2.59 13.69
CA PRO A 36 19.33 2.58 12.79
C PRO A 36 19.77 1.14 12.47
N PRO A 37 20.37 0.88 11.29
CA PRO A 37 20.79 -0.45 10.92
C PRO A 37 21.90 -0.97 11.83
N PRO A 38 22.05 -2.30 12.03
CA PRO A 38 22.98 -2.92 12.96
C PRO A 38 24.44 -2.90 12.46
N HIS A 39 24.92 -1.74 12.00
CA HIS A 39 26.23 -1.49 11.41
C HIS A 39 27.40 -2.00 12.28
N ARG A 40 27.33 -1.84 13.61
CA ARG A 40 28.36 -2.38 14.53
C ARG A 40 28.40 -3.90 14.53
N ARG A 41 27.25 -4.56 14.45
CA ARG A 41 27.18 -6.03 14.39
C ARG A 41 27.69 -6.54 13.06
N ILE A 42 27.40 -5.85 11.97
CA ILE A 42 27.96 -6.16 10.64
C ILE A 42 29.50 -6.08 10.69
N ALA A 43 30.06 -5.01 11.29
CA ALA A 43 31.50 -4.88 11.47
C ALA A 43 32.08 -6.02 12.32
N ALA A 44 31.41 -6.41 13.41
CA ALA A 44 31.84 -7.52 14.26
C ALA A 44 31.79 -8.88 13.52
N ASP A 45 30.74 -9.14 12.73
CA ASP A 45 30.60 -10.35 11.92
C ASP A 45 31.71 -10.41 10.84
N ALA A 46 32.08 -9.27 10.26
CA ALA A 46 33.20 -9.16 9.33
C ALA A 46 34.55 -9.39 10.01
N ALA A 47 34.78 -8.82 11.19
CA ALA A 47 35.99 -9.01 11.99
C ALA A 47 36.19 -10.49 12.39
N ARG A 48 35.10 -11.19 12.70
CA ARG A 48 35.11 -12.64 13.02
C ARG A 48 35.33 -13.52 11.80
N GLY A 49 35.33 -12.97 10.58
CA GLY A 49 35.51 -13.73 9.35
C GLY A 49 34.40 -14.77 9.13
N LEU A 50 33.16 -14.49 9.59
CA LEU A 50 32.06 -15.44 9.47
C LEU A 50 31.75 -15.83 8.03
N TYR A 51 32.07 -14.95 7.08
CA TYR A 51 31.82 -15.11 5.66
C TYR A 51 33.02 -14.67 4.83
N LYS A 52 33.10 -15.16 3.61
CA LYS A 52 34.16 -14.80 2.65
C LYS A 52 34.10 -13.31 2.30
N SER A 53 32.90 -12.84 1.98
CA SER A 53 32.61 -11.45 1.63
C SER A 53 31.17 -11.11 1.97
N PHE A 54 30.89 -9.82 2.09
CA PHE A 54 29.62 -9.23 2.47
C PHE A 54 29.09 -8.34 1.35
N HIS A 55 27.86 -8.59 0.91
CA HIS A 55 27.05 -7.68 0.12
C HIS A 55 25.97 -7.08 1.01
N LEU A 56 26.15 -5.82 1.40
CA LEU A 56 25.25 -5.11 2.30
C LEU A 56 24.14 -4.44 1.51
N ASN A 57 22.89 -4.72 1.88
CA ASN A 57 21.70 -4.17 1.26
C ASN A 57 20.82 -3.53 2.35
N PHE A 58 20.80 -2.20 2.37
CA PHE A 58 20.00 -1.42 3.31
C PHE A 58 18.61 -1.13 2.73
N SER A 59 17.55 -1.28 3.53
CA SER A 59 16.18 -0.98 3.10
C SER A 59 15.99 0.50 2.75
N SER A 60 16.59 1.41 3.51
CA SER A 60 16.67 2.83 3.21
C SER A 60 18.09 3.25 2.84
N SER A 61 18.24 4.53 2.52
CA SER A 61 19.58 5.11 2.48
C SER A 61 20.23 5.08 3.85
N LEU A 62 21.48 4.62 3.90
CA LEU A 62 22.28 4.61 5.13
C LEU A 62 22.82 6.03 5.42
N PRO A 63 22.48 6.65 6.57
CA PRO A 63 23.01 7.95 6.92
C PRO A 63 24.55 7.98 6.95
N ARG A 64 25.14 9.06 6.42
CA ARG A 64 26.60 9.20 6.30
C ARG A 64 27.37 8.93 7.61
N PRO A 65 26.94 9.42 8.79
CA PRO A 65 27.63 9.11 10.05
C PRO A 65 27.68 7.61 10.38
N LEU A 66 26.65 6.85 10.01
CA LEU A 66 26.61 5.40 10.24
C LEU A 66 27.50 4.65 9.25
N LEU A 67 27.57 5.12 8.00
CA LEU A 67 28.50 4.59 7.00
C LEU A 67 29.96 4.84 7.41
N GLU A 68 30.27 6.05 7.89
CA GLU A 68 31.59 6.41 8.41
C GLU A 68 31.96 5.55 9.62
N THR A 69 31.00 5.29 10.52
CA THR A 69 31.20 4.39 11.67
C THR A 69 31.49 2.95 11.21
N LEU A 70 30.72 2.43 10.23
CA LEU A 70 30.96 1.10 9.66
C LEU A 70 32.35 1.00 9.01
N ALA A 71 32.75 2.02 8.26
CA ALA A 71 34.07 2.08 7.63
C ALA A 71 35.19 2.12 8.68
N ALA A 72 35.06 2.96 9.71
CA ALA A 72 36.04 3.08 10.78
C ALA A 72 36.21 1.77 11.57
N GLU A 73 35.11 1.09 11.91
CA GLU A 73 35.16 -0.19 12.63
C GLU A 73 35.80 -1.30 11.80
N THR A 74 35.45 -1.41 10.52
CA THR A 74 36.01 -2.43 9.62
C THR A 74 37.49 -2.18 9.27
N LEU A 75 37.92 -0.92 9.23
CA LEU A 75 39.33 -0.55 9.13
C LEU A 75 40.11 -0.97 10.38
N ARG A 76 39.56 -0.70 11.57
CA ARG A 76 40.19 -1.03 12.85
C ARG A 76 40.37 -2.53 13.06
N SER A 77 39.47 -3.35 12.51
CA SER A 77 39.55 -4.81 12.56
C SER A 77 40.24 -5.46 11.35
N ASP A 78 40.84 -4.66 10.45
CA ASP A 78 41.45 -5.13 9.20
C ASP A 78 40.53 -6.04 8.36
N SER A 79 39.24 -5.73 8.34
CA SER A 79 38.20 -6.54 7.68
C SER A 79 37.49 -5.82 6.54
N VAL A 80 37.96 -4.64 6.12
CA VAL A 80 37.38 -3.84 5.02
C VAL A 80 37.32 -4.65 3.71
N HIS A 81 38.35 -5.44 3.43
CA HIS A 81 38.45 -6.26 2.22
C HIS A 81 37.30 -7.28 2.08
N ARG A 82 36.58 -7.57 3.18
CA ARG A 82 35.40 -8.45 3.17
C ARG A 82 34.13 -7.71 2.76
N ILE A 83 34.07 -6.38 2.84
CA ILE A 83 32.92 -5.60 2.39
C ILE A 83 33.04 -5.40 0.88
N ALA A 84 32.36 -6.25 0.11
CA ALA A 84 32.47 -6.24 -1.35
C ALA A 84 31.54 -5.22 -2.00
N LYS A 85 30.31 -5.06 -1.47
CA LYS A 85 29.31 -4.14 -2.03
C LYS A 85 28.42 -3.56 -0.94
N ILE A 86 28.02 -2.31 -1.12
CA ILE A 86 27.03 -1.61 -0.29
C ILE A 86 25.99 -1.00 -1.22
N TYR A 87 24.72 -1.31 -0.97
CA TYR A 87 23.59 -0.79 -1.73
C TYR A 87 22.50 -0.27 -0.81
N ASP A 88 21.96 0.88 -1.19
CA ASP A 88 20.69 1.41 -0.68
C ASP A 88 19.59 0.91 -1.62
N GLN A 89 18.67 0.09 -1.11
CA GLN A 89 17.65 -0.57 -1.92
C GLN A 89 16.34 0.24 -2.04
N HIS A 90 16.09 1.18 -1.13
CA HIS A 90 14.88 2.02 -1.12
C HIS A 90 13.56 1.22 -1.06
N LEU A 91 13.47 0.23 -0.17
CA LEU A 91 12.36 -0.71 -0.03
C LEU A 91 11.58 -0.53 1.29
N GLU A 92 11.48 0.70 1.80
CA GLU A 92 10.81 1.00 3.09
C GLU A 92 9.29 1.13 2.96
N PHE A 93 8.67 0.18 2.26
CA PHE A 93 7.23 0.12 2.07
C PHE A 93 6.83 -1.32 1.71
N VAL A 94 5.55 -1.60 1.85
CA VAL A 94 4.95 -2.90 1.54
C VAL A 94 3.96 -2.73 0.41
N THR A 95 4.10 -3.52 -0.65
CA THR A 95 3.12 -3.61 -1.74
C THR A 95 2.22 -4.80 -1.52
N LEU A 96 0.91 -4.56 -1.39
CA LEU A 96 -0.08 -5.63 -1.23
C LEU A 96 -0.77 -5.99 -2.55
N GLU A 97 -0.83 -5.04 -3.48
CA GLU A 97 -1.38 -5.21 -4.83
C GLU A 97 -0.50 -4.40 -5.81
N ASP A 98 -0.68 -4.62 -7.11
CA ASP A 98 0.10 -3.93 -8.16
C ASP A 98 0.08 -2.40 -8.07
N ASN A 99 -1.03 -1.83 -7.60
CA ASN A 99 -1.23 -0.39 -7.45
C ASN A 99 -1.58 0.02 -6.01
N LEU A 100 -1.20 -0.81 -5.02
CA LEU A 100 -1.45 -0.55 -3.59
C LEU A 100 -0.16 -0.68 -2.78
N PHE A 101 0.20 0.37 -2.03
CA PHE A 101 1.29 0.30 -1.07
C PHE A 101 0.94 0.87 0.31
N SER A 102 1.69 0.44 1.32
CA SER A 102 1.62 0.93 2.69
C SER A 102 3.02 1.18 3.23
N LEU A 103 3.22 2.28 3.96
CA LEU A 103 4.49 2.51 4.69
C LEU A 103 4.59 1.67 5.98
N ALA A 104 3.50 0.99 6.37
CA ALA A 104 3.40 0.23 7.63
C ALA A 104 3.75 1.06 8.88
N HIS A 105 3.54 2.37 8.82
CA HIS A 105 3.70 3.29 9.94
C HIS A 105 2.44 3.25 10.81
N LYS A 106 2.45 2.36 11.79
CA LYS A 106 1.32 2.15 12.70
C LYS A 106 1.01 3.38 13.54
N ASP A 107 -0.27 3.56 13.84
CA ASP A 107 -0.80 4.60 14.71
C ASP A 107 -0.45 6.02 14.25
N THR A 108 -0.27 6.22 12.95
CA THR A 108 0.12 7.55 12.42
C THR A 108 -0.98 8.57 12.71
N TYR A 109 -2.25 8.16 12.56
CA TYR A 109 -3.40 9.02 12.89
C TYR A 109 -3.40 9.44 14.36
N VAL A 110 -3.18 8.48 15.27
CA VAL A 110 -3.12 8.76 16.72
C VAL A 110 -1.96 9.67 17.05
N GLN A 111 -0.79 9.42 16.48
CA GLN A 111 0.42 10.18 16.80
C GLN A 111 0.34 11.63 16.30
N MET A 112 -0.26 11.87 15.13
CA MET A 112 -0.41 13.22 14.58
C MET A 112 -1.51 14.03 15.26
N ASN A 113 -2.55 13.38 15.78
CA ASN A 113 -3.69 14.04 16.44
C ASN A 113 -3.63 13.97 17.97
N ASP A 114 -2.52 13.50 18.54
CA ASP A 114 -2.30 13.46 19.99
C ASP A 114 -2.17 14.91 20.51
N PRO A 115 -3.06 15.38 21.41
CA PRO A 115 -2.99 16.75 21.93
C PRO A 115 -1.71 17.04 22.73
N SER A 116 -1.00 16.00 23.17
CA SER A 116 0.28 16.12 23.86
C SER A 116 1.50 16.06 22.92
N ALA A 117 1.30 15.82 21.62
CA ALA A 117 2.40 15.77 20.67
C ALA A 117 2.98 17.17 20.43
N GLY A 118 4.21 17.39 20.90
CA GLY A 118 4.97 18.58 20.57
C GLY A 118 5.44 18.58 19.12
N GLU A 119 5.75 19.76 18.59
CA GLU A 119 6.23 19.98 17.22
C GLU A 119 7.37 19.04 16.79
N PRO A 120 8.42 18.78 17.61
CA PRO A 120 9.52 17.89 17.20
C PRO A 120 9.07 16.46 16.91
N LYS A 121 8.04 15.98 17.59
CA LYS A 121 7.48 14.63 17.36
C LYS A 121 6.74 14.58 16.04
N ILE A 122 5.97 15.62 15.72
CA ILE A 122 5.27 15.74 14.44
C ILE A 122 6.27 15.81 13.28
N HIS A 123 7.31 16.63 13.39
CA HIS A 123 8.40 16.68 12.39
C HIS A 123 9.04 15.31 12.18
N SER A 124 9.34 14.57 13.25
CA SER A 124 9.90 13.21 13.14
C SER A 124 8.96 12.22 12.43
N ILE A 125 7.64 12.34 12.61
CA ILE A 125 6.66 11.50 11.91
C ILE A 125 6.63 11.86 10.43
N VAL A 126 6.61 13.17 10.11
CA VAL A 126 6.63 13.66 8.73
C VAL A 126 7.90 13.21 8.02
N ASP A 127 9.07 13.32 8.65
CA ASP A 127 10.35 12.87 8.08
C ASP A 127 10.32 11.38 7.70
N LYS A 128 9.73 10.54 8.56
CA LYS A 128 9.56 9.11 8.26
C LYS A 128 8.65 8.90 7.05
N ILE A 129 7.51 9.59 7.00
CA ILE A 129 6.57 9.50 5.87
C ILE A 129 7.27 9.92 4.57
N VAL A 130 8.00 11.03 4.59
CA VAL A 130 8.75 11.55 3.44
C VAL A 130 9.82 10.55 3.00
N SER A 131 10.55 9.94 3.94
CA SER A 131 11.54 8.90 3.63
C SER A 131 10.92 7.68 2.95
N GLY A 132 9.77 7.21 3.44
CA GLY A 132 9.03 6.10 2.82
C GLY A 132 8.50 6.44 1.43
N LEU A 133 7.93 7.63 1.26
CA LEU A 133 7.48 8.12 -0.06
C LEU A 133 8.63 8.28 -1.04
N PHE A 134 9.79 8.75 -0.58
CA PHE A 134 11.00 8.79 -1.39
C PHE A 134 11.40 7.39 -1.86
N CYS A 135 11.33 6.39 -0.99
CA CYS A 135 11.60 5.00 -1.35
C CYS A 135 10.67 4.47 -2.46
N VAL A 136 9.38 4.80 -2.36
CA VAL A 136 8.38 4.47 -3.38
C VAL A 136 8.70 5.15 -4.71
N LEU A 137 8.99 6.46 -4.71
CA LEU A 137 9.32 7.21 -5.92
C LEU A 137 10.60 6.71 -6.59
N ALA A 138 11.64 6.43 -5.80
CA ALA A 138 12.89 5.85 -6.29
C ALA A 138 12.64 4.48 -6.94
N THR A 139 11.81 3.64 -6.32
CA THR A 139 11.44 2.34 -6.89
C THR A 139 10.63 2.48 -8.18
N LEU A 140 9.65 3.39 -8.21
CA LEU A 140 8.83 3.63 -9.38
C LEU A 140 9.65 4.16 -10.56
N GLU A 141 10.63 5.04 -10.32
CA GLU A 141 11.53 5.51 -11.37
C GLU A 141 12.29 4.34 -12.02
N VAL A 142 12.87 3.47 -11.21
CA VAL A 142 13.60 2.28 -11.71
C VAL A 142 12.67 1.33 -12.47
N VAL A 143 11.47 1.08 -11.94
CA VAL A 143 10.49 0.17 -12.57
C VAL A 143 9.97 0.75 -13.89
N LEU A 144 9.63 2.03 -13.93
CA LEU A 144 9.12 2.70 -15.14
C LEU A 144 10.20 2.80 -16.22
N LEU A 145 11.44 3.12 -15.85
CA LEU A 145 12.58 3.08 -16.77
C LEU A 145 12.83 1.67 -17.31
N GLY A 146 12.68 0.64 -16.48
CA GLY A 146 12.78 -0.76 -16.88
C GLY A 146 11.73 -1.14 -17.93
N LYS A 147 10.45 -0.81 -17.67
CA LYS A 147 9.35 -1.04 -18.62
C LYS A 147 9.57 -0.31 -19.94
N TYR A 148 9.97 0.96 -19.88
CA TYR A 148 10.26 1.74 -21.08
C TYR A 148 11.34 1.08 -21.95
N LYS A 149 12.43 0.59 -21.36
CA LYS A 149 13.48 -0.12 -22.10
C LYS A 149 12.96 -1.41 -22.73
N GLN A 150 12.16 -2.19 -22.01
CA GLN A 150 11.54 -3.40 -22.54
C GLN A 150 10.60 -3.12 -23.70
N ASP A 151 9.77 -2.08 -23.59
CA ASP A 151 8.85 -1.67 -24.65
C ASP A 151 9.61 -1.19 -25.90
N VAL A 152 10.69 -0.43 -25.71
CA VAL A 152 11.59 -0.02 -26.80
C VAL A 152 12.23 -1.23 -27.48
N ASP A 153 12.73 -2.19 -26.71
CA ASP A 153 13.34 -3.43 -27.23
C ASP A 153 12.30 -4.28 -28.00
N GLU A 154 11.07 -4.35 -27.51
CA GLU A 154 9.97 -5.06 -28.18
C GLU A 154 9.56 -4.39 -29.49
N VAL A 155 9.47 -3.06 -29.53
CA VAL A 155 9.22 -2.31 -30.77
C VAL A 155 10.35 -2.54 -31.77
N ASN A 156 11.61 -2.45 -31.32
CA ASN A 156 12.78 -2.72 -32.16
C ASN A 156 12.76 -4.15 -32.72
N ARG A 157 12.33 -5.14 -31.91
CA ARG A 157 12.17 -6.53 -32.34
C ARG A 157 11.08 -6.69 -33.40
N ARG A 158 9.95 -5.97 -33.28
CA ARG A 158 8.84 -6.03 -34.25
C ARG A 158 9.16 -5.32 -35.56
N THR A 159 9.84 -4.17 -35.49
CA THR A 159 10.16 -3.36 -36.68
C THR A 159 11.42 -3.86 -37.38
N GLY A 160 12.34 -4.51 -36.68
CA GLY A 160 13.60 -5.04 -37.23
C GLY A 160 13.52 -6.43 -37.91
N GLY A 161 12.34 -7.06 -37.96
CA GLY A 161 12.18 -8.45 -38.43
C GLY A 161 11.46 -8.63 -39.79
N ALA A 162 11.08 -7.56 -40.47
CA ALA A 162 10.39 -7.65 -41.76
C ALA A 162 11.38 -7.72 -42.93
N ASN A 163 12.11 -8.83 -43.05
CA ASN A 163 12.62 -9.35 -44.32
C ASN A 163 13.01 -10.83 -44.13
N ASN A 164 12.45 -11.68 -45.00
CA ASN A 164 12.49 -13.16 -45.05
C ASN A 164 11.37 -13.79 -44.19
N GLY A 165 10.38 -14.53 -44.69
CA GLY A 165 10.17 -15.17 -45.97
C GLY A 165 9.30 -16.41 -45.70
N ALA A 166 8.40 -16.72 -46.64
CA ALA A 166 7.62 -17.96 -46.77
C ALA A 166 6.57 -18.26 -45.68
N ALA A 167 5.31 -18.01 -46.05
CA ALA A 167 4.20 -18.82 -45.60
C ALA A 167 4.39 -20.25 -46.14
N GLU A 168 4.73 -21.20 -45.28
CA GLU A 168 4.52 -22.62 -45.53
C GLU A 168 3.18 -23.03 -44.91
N PHE A 169 2.19 -23.17 -45.79
CA PHE A 169 0.95 -23.88 -45.53
C PHE A 169 1.25 -25.38 -45.70
N ASP A 170 1.51 -26.09 -44.61
CA ASP A 170 1.69 -27.54 -44.63
C ASP A 170 0.39 -28.24 -44.20
N GLY A 171 -0.20 -28.94 -45.16
CA GLY A 171 -1.39 -29.75 -44.98
C GLY A 171 -1.03 -31.12 -44.41
N THR A 172 -1.30 -31.33 -43.12
CA THR A 172 -1.41 -32.66 -42.50
C THR A 172 -2.54 -32.69 -41.47
N ASP A 173 -3.76 -32.45 -41.92
CA ASP A 173 -4.98 -32.80 -41.20
C ASP A 173 -5.16 -34.34 -41.23
N LEU A 174 -4.52 -35.05 -40.30
CA LEU A 174 -4.91 -36.41 -39.83
C LEU A 174 -4.11 -36.91 -38.60
N ILE A 175 -3.35 -36.05 -37.91
CA ILE A 175 -2.72 -36.35 -36.60
C ILE A 175 -3.28 -35.40 -35.52
N GLY A 176 -4.60 -35.20 -35.50
CA GLY A 176 -5.27 -34.38 -34.48
C GLY A 176 -5.38 -35.10 -33.14
N ASN A 177 -5.86 -36.34 -33.13
CA ASN A 177 -6.38 -36.94 -31.91
C ASN A 177 -5.30 -37.35 -30.88
N THR A 178 -4.10 -37.79 -31.33
CA THR A 178 -3.00 -38.18 -30.41
C THR A 178 -2.28 -36.97 -29.83
N LYS A 179 -2.11 -35.89 -30.61
CA LYS A 179 -1.48 -34.64 -30.16
C LYS A 179 -2.40 -33.87 -29.20
N HIS A 180 -3.71 -33.90 -29.43
CA HIS A 180 -4.72 -33.35 -28.50
C HIS A 180 -4.75 -34.11 -27.16
N LEU A 181 -4.67 -35.44 -27.16
CA LEU A 181 -4.60 -36.24 -25.92
C LEU A 181 -3.31 -35.98 -25.14
N MET A 182 -2.16 -35.90 -25.82
CA MET A 182 -0.89 -35.63 -25.15
C MET A 182 -0.84 -34.23 -24.54
N ASN A 183 -1.41 -33.21 -25.22
CA ASN A 183 -1.57 -31.86 -24.65
C ASN A 183 -2.59 -31.82 -23.50
N ALA A 184 -3.68 -32.60 -23.57
CA ALA A 184 -4.64 -32.72 -22.49
C ALA A 184 -4.04 -33.38 -21.24
N VAL A 185 -3.22 -34.43 -21.40
CA VAL A 185 -2.51 -35.09 -20.29
C VAL A 185 -1.44 -34.18 -19.70
N ASN A 186 -0.69 -33.45 -20.53
CA ASN A 186 0.32 -32.49 -20.08
C ASN A 186 -0.28 -31.27 -19.35
N SER A 187 -1.55 -30.94 -19.58
CA SER A 187 -2.26 -29.85 -18.89
C SER A 187 -3.01 -30.29 -17.63
N LEU A 188 -3.07 -31.59 -17.32
CA LEU A 188 -3.70 -32.09 -16.08
C LEU A 188 -3.09 -31.48 -14.81
N PRO A 189 -1.76 -31.30 -14.67
CA PRO A 189 -1.19 -30.62 -13.51
C PRO A 189 -1.64 -29.15 -13.40
N GLU A 190 -1.71 -28.44 -14.53
CA GLU A 190 -2.15 -27.04 -14.60
C GLU A 190 -3.64 -26.90 -14.24
N LEU A 191 -4.50 -27.79 -14.77
CA LEU A 191 -5.92 -27.84 -14.45
C LEU A 191 -6.16 -28.21 -12.98
N THR A 192 -5.33 -29.08 -12.41
CA THR A 192 -5.39 -29.45 -10.99
C THR A 192 -5.05 -28.25 -10.10
N GLU A 193 -3.99 -27.50 -10.42
CA GLU A 193 -3.63 -26.31 -9.64
C GLU A 193 -4.67 -25.19 -9.81
N ARG A 194 -5.23 -25.00 -11.02
CA ARG A 194 -6.38 -24.09 -11.25
C ARG A 194 -7.59 -24.49 -10.40
N LYS A 195 -7.96 -25.78 -10.38
CA LYS A 195 -9.06 -26.27 -9.54
C LYS A 195 -8.79 -26.00 -8.06
N LYS A 196 -7.56 -26.23 -7.58
CA LYS A 196 -7.18 -25.94 -6.18
C LYS A 196 -7.31 -24.47 -5.83
N VAL A 197 -7.00 -23.55 -6.75
CA VAL A 197 -7.27 -22.11 -6.57
C VAL A 197 -8.78 -21.84 -6.46
N ILE A 198 -9.59 -22.44 -7.33
CA ILE A 198 -11.06 -22.34 -7.28
C ILE A 198 -11.61 -22.89 -5.95
N ASP A 199 -11.14 -24.05 -5.49
CA ASP A 199 -11.58 -24.66 -4.22
C ASP A 199 -11.23 -23.75 -3.03
N LYS A 200 -10.04 -23.13 -3.03
CA LYS A 200 -9.67 -22.11 -2.02
C LYS A 200 -10.64 -20.93 -2.04
N HIS A 201 -10.92 -20.33 -3.21
CA HIS A 201 -11.86 -19.22 -3.32
C HIS A 201 -13.28 -19.60 -2.90
N THR A 202 -13.74 -20.80 -3.28
CA THR A 202 -15.05 -21.34 -2.91
C THR A 202 -15.18 -21.49 -1.39
N ASN A 203 -14.13 -22.01 -0.73
CA ASN A 203 -14.10 -22.14 0.72
C ASN A 203 -14.11 -20.78 1.43
N ILE A 204 -13.33 -19.81 0.93
CA ILE A 204 -13.32 -18.43 1.45
C ILE A 204 -14.72 -17.81 1.31
N ALA A 205 -15.33 -17.87 0.12
CA ALA A 205 -16.66 -17.33 -0.13
C ALA A 205 -17.73 -18.00 0.75
N THR A 206 -17.68 -19.31 0.91
CA THR A 206 -18.61 -20.07 1.76
C THR A 206 -18.48 -19.65 3.23
N THR A 207 -17.27 -19.49 3.72
CA THR A 207 -16.99 -19.02 5.09
C THR A 207 -17.50 -17.59 5.30
N LEU A 208 -17.20 -16.69 4.36
CA LEU A 208 -17.67 -15.30 4.40
C LEU A 208 -19.20 -15.20 4.36
N LEU A 209 -19.87 -16.01 3.54
CA LEU A 209 -21.34 -16.08 3.52
C LEU A 209 -21.91 -16.55 4.86
N GLY A 210 -21.24 -17.49 5.53
CA GLY A 210 -21.57 -17.91 6.89
C GLY A 210 -21.50 -16.75 7.89
N GLU A 211 -20.41 -15.98 7.87
CA GLU A 211 -20.22 -14.80 8.73
C GLU A 211 -21.24 -13.69 8.45
N ILE A 212 -21.49 -13.39 7.18
CA ILE A 212 -22.47 -12.36 6.75
C ILE A 212 -23.86 -12.70 7.31
N LYS A 213 -24.30 -13.95 7.12
CA LYS A 213 -25.61 -14.42 7.62
C LYS A 213 -25.65 -14.52 9.14
N GLY A 214 -24.58 -15.01 9.76
CA GLY A 214 -24.50 -15.19 11.20
C GLY A 214 -24.57 -13.87 11.98
N ARG A 215 -24.03 -12.80 11.40
CA ARG A 215 -23.94 -11.47 12.03
C ARG A 215 -24.97 -10.47 11.52
N SER A 216 -25.83 -10.85 10.57
CA SER A 216 -26.77 -9.94 9.91
C SER A 216 -26.07 -8.70 9.30
N MET A 217 -24.91 -8.94 8.67
CA MET A 217 -24.07 -7.88 8.10
C MET A 217 -24.78 -7.10 6.97
N ASP A 218 -25.72 -7.76 6.29
CA ASP A 218 -26.65 -7.18 5.32
C ASP A 218 -27.46 -6.02 5.92
N ALA A 219 -28.12 -6.24 7.05
CA ALA A 219 -28.89 -5.20 7.75
C ALA A 219 -27.99 -4.04 8.22
N TYR A 220 -26.78 -4.36 8.70
CA TYR A 220 -25.81 -3.35 9.06
C TYR A 220 -25.40 -2.50 7.83
N CYS A 221 -25.14 -3.12 6.67
CA CYS A 221 -24.77 -2.43 5.43
C CYS A 221 -25.90 -1.51 4.94
N GLU A 222 -27.16 -1.93 5.04
CA GLU A 222 -28.32 -1.12 4.66
C GLU A 222 -28.43 0.16 5.49
N ILE A 223 -28.30 0.06 6.81
CA ILE A 223 -28.33 1.24 7.68
C ILE A 223 -27.17 2.18 7.35
N GLU A 224 -25.96 1.65 7.16
CA GLU A 224 -24.78 2.44 6.79
C GLU A 224 -25.01 3.20 5.47
N ASN A 225 -25.55 2.52 4.46
CA ASN A 225 -25.94 3.15 3.21
C ASN A 225 -27.02 4.23 3.41
N SER A 226 -28.00 4.01 4.29
CA SER A 226 -29.00 5.03 4.62
C SER A 226 -28.37 6.27 5.28
N MET A 227 -27.44 6.08 6.23
CA MET A 227 -26.72 7.20 6.86
C MET A 227 -25.95 8.01 5.82
N LEU A 228 -25.25 7.33 4.93
CA LEU A 228 -24.40 7.96 3.91
C LEU A 228 -25.20 8.66 2.81
N THR A 229 -26.36 8.10 2.41
CA THR A 229 -27.15 8.61 1.27
C THR A 229 -28.21 9.62 1.69
N LYS A 230 -28.89 9.37 2.81
CA LYS A 230 -30.02 10.19 3.26
C LYS A 230 -29.64 11.15 4.38
N MET A 231 -28.38 11.11 4.85
CA MET A 231 -27.89 11.84 6.02
C MET A 231 -28.83 11.73 7.24
N SER A 232 -29.55 10.61 7.32
CA SER A 232 -30.57 10.36 8.32
C SER A 232 -30.49 8.90 8.74
N VAL A 233 -30.74 8.70 10.04
CA VAL A 233 -30.66 7.40 10.69
C VAL A 233 -32.01 7.11 11.31
N ASP A 234 -32.60 5.98 10.95
CA ASP A 234 -33.74 5.47 11.70
C ASP A 234 -33.23 4.89 13.03
N ARG A 235 -33.41 5.68 14.09
CA ARG A 235 -32.87 5.37 15.43
C ARG A 235 -33.49 4.11 16.02
N SER A 236 -34.77 3.84 15.77
CA SER A 236 -35.43 2.63 16.28
C SER A 236 -34.88 1.39 15.59
N ALA A 237 -34.80 1.41 14.25
CA ALA A 237 -34.22 0.32 13.47
C ALA A 237 -32.76 0.04 13.85
N LEU A 238 -31.97 1.09 14.11
CA LEU A 238 -30.60 0.94 14.58
C LEU A 238 -30.56 0.30 15.98
N ILE A 239 -31.35 0.79 16.94
CA ILE A 239 -31.37 0.23 18.31
C ILE A 239 -31.80 -1.24 18.29
N ASP A 240 -32.80 -1.59 17.48
CA ASP A 240 -33.26 -2.97 17.33
C ASP A 240 -32.18 -3.87 16.73
N LEU A 241 -31.44 -3.37 15.73
CA LEU A 241 -30.30 -4.09 15.16
C LEU A 241 -29.15 -4.25 16.18
N LEU A 242 -28.85 -3.21 16.97
CA LEU A 242 -27.86 -3.25 18.04
C LEU A 242 -28.25 -4.23 19.17
N ARG A 243 -29.55 -4.44 19.40
CA ARG A 243 -30.05 -5.46 20.35
C ARG A 243 -30.04 -6.87 19.75
N GLY A 244 -30.03 -6.99 18.42
CA GLY A 244 -30.00 -8.23 17.67
C GLY A 244 -28.60 -8.87 17.52
N LYS A 245 -28.43 -9.66 16.47
CA LYS A 245 -27.19 -10.36 16.13
C LYS A 245 -26.10 -9.37 15.67
N GLY A 246 -24.83 -9.72 15.89
CA GLY A 246 -23.66 -8.88 15.56
C GLY A 246 -22.61 -8.89 16.66
N THR A 247 -21.35 -8.61 16.30
CA THR A 247 -20.27 -8.53 17.31
C THR A 247 -20.35 -7.23 18.09
N GLN A 248 -19.81 -7.20 19.31
CA GLN A 248 -19.75 -5.95 20.10
C GLN A 248 -19.04 -4.82 19.34
N VAL A 249 -18.10 -5.15 18.44
CA VAL A 249 -17.40 -4.15 17.62
C VAL A 249 -18.28 -3.58 16.51
N ASP A 250 -19.14 -4.39 15.87
CA ASP A 250 -20.11 -3.88 14.89
C ASP A 250 -21.07 -2.88 15.54
N LYS A 251 -21.44 -3.18 16.79
CA LYS A 251 -22.35 -2.37 17.60
C LYS A 251 -21.70 -1.06 18.08
N ILE A 252 -20.46 -1.14 18.57
CA ILE A 252 -19.69 0.01 19.07
C ILE A 252 -19.26 0.95 17.93
N SER A 253 -18.81 0.41 16.79
CA SER A 253 -18.43 1.22 15.62
C SER A 253 -19.57 2.13 15.18
N LYS A 254 -20.79 1.57 15.09
CA LYS A 254 -21.97 2.31 14.65
C LYS A 254 -22.54 3.25 15.71
N SER A 255 -22.59 2.82 16.97
CA SER A 255 -22.99 3.70 18.08
C SER A 255 -22.07 4.92 18.18
N ASN A 256 -20.76 4.72 18.01
CA ASN A 256 -19.80 5.82 18.04
C ASN A 256 -19.91 6.72 16.82
N ILE A 257 -20.13 6.19 15.61
CA ILE A 257 -20.38 7.00 14.41
C ILE A 257 -21.63 7.87 14.59
N VAL A 258 -22.71 7.33 15.18
CA VAL A 258 -23.94 8.10 15.42
C VAL A 258 -23.74 9.15 16.51
N ASP A 259 -23.05 8.83 17.61
CA ASP A 259 -22.73 9.80 18.66
C ASP A 259 -21.78 10.90 18.16
N TRP A 260 -20.79 10.54 17.33
CA TRP A 260 -19.87 11.49 16.68
C TRP A 260 -20.62 12.36 15.68
N ALA A 261 -21.47 11.75 14.85
CA ALA A 261 -22.38 12.46 13.97
C ALA A 261 -23.19 13.48 14.78
N GLU A 262 -23.92 13.08 15.81
CA GLU A 262 -24.73 14.02 16.61
C GLU A 262 -23.90 15.16 17.22
N LYS A 263 -22.67 14.88 17.69
CA LYS A 263 -21.76 15.88 18.28
C LYS A 263 -21.11 16.83 17.25
N LEU A 264 -20.70 16.33 16.09
CA LEU A 264 -20.14 17.13 14.99
C LEU A 264 -21.22 17.89 14.20
N TYR A 265 -22.37 17.27 13.96
CA TYR A 265 -23.53 17.89 13.31
C TYR A 265 -24.19 18.95 14.22
N GLY A 266 -24.08 18.83 15.55
CA GLY A 266 -24.60 19.84 16.48
C GLY A 266 -23.85 21.17 16.50
N GLN A 267 -22.58 21.22 16.10
CA GLN A 267 -21.73 22.42 16.23
C GLN A 267 -21.22 23.02 14.90
N SER A 268 -21.37 22.36 13.75
CA SER A 268 -20.64 22.71 12.50
C SER A 268 -21.48 23.16 11.29
N ILE A 269 -22.82 23.24 11.39
CA ILE A 269 -23.69 23.48 10.21
C ILE A 269 -23.88 24.97 9.88
N SER A 270 -22.82 25.76 9.87
CA SER A 270 -22.84 27.06 9.17
C SER A 270 -21.84 27.17 8.02
N ALA A 271 -20.85 26.27 7.92
CA ALA A 271 -19.81 26.37 6.89
C ALA A 271 -19.96 25.38 5.71
N VAL A 272 -20.73 24.30 5.84
CA VAL A 272 -20.72 23.17 4.87
C VAL A 272 -21.90 23.19 3.87
N THR A 273 -22.90 24.05 4.09
CA THR A 273 -24.16 24.04 3.33
C THR A 273 -24.04 24.63 1.91
N ALA A 274 -22.96 25.35 1.59
CA ALA A 274 -22.82 26.01 0.29
C ALA A 274 -22.35 25.07 -0.86
N GLY A 275 -21.83 23.87 -0.56
CA GLY A 275 -21.28 22.94 -1.57
C GLY A 275 -22.18 21.75 -1.96
N MET A 276 -23.29 21.51 -1.25
CA MET A 276 -23.99 20.22 -1.26
C MET A 276 -24.93 19.94 -2.46
N ASN A 277 -25.21 20.90 -3.33
CA ASN A 277 -26.11 20.67 -4.47
C ASN A 277 -25.46 19.87 -5.62
N ASN A 278 -24.13 19.72 -5.64
CA ASN A 278 -23.41 18.87 -6.61
C ASN A 278 -23.21 17.42 -6.12
N LEU A 279 -23.51 17.12 -4.85
CA LEU A 279 -23.36 15.78 -4.25
C LEU A 279 -24.50 14.82 -4.57
N LEU A 280 -25.59 15.30 -5.21
CA LEU A 280 -26.83 14.55 -5.40
C LEU A 280 -27.07 14.07 -6.84
N SER A 281 -26.14 14.33 -7.77
CA SER A 281 -26.34 13.99 -9.18
C SER A 281 -25.37 12.91 -9.65
N GLY A 282 -25.78 11.64 -9.51
CA GLY A 282 -25.24 10.50 -10.28
C GLY A 282 -24.11 9.72 -9.62
N GLY A 283 -24.39 8.49 -9.19
CA GLY A 283 -23.40 7.45 -8.90
C GLY A 283 -22.52 7.70 -7.66
N ARG A 284 -22.80 6.95 -6.59
CA ARG A 284 -22.00 6.78 -5.37
C ARG A 284 -20.48 6.80 -5.66
N GLN A 285 -19.84 7.94 -5.44
CA GLN A 285 -18.39 8.09 -5.59
C GLN A 285 -17.83 8.73 -4.33
N LEU A 286 -16.84 8.08 -3.70
CA LEU A 286 -16.20 8.56 -2.47
C LEU A 286 -15.62 9.96 -2.66
N ALA A 287 -15.56 10.75 -1.59
CA ALA A 287 -14.98 12.11 -1.63
C ALA A 287 -13.55 12.09 -2.18
N LEU A 288 -12.75 11.11 -1.75
CA LEU A 288 -11.41 10.84 -2.29
C LEU A 288 -11.44 10.63 -3.80
N THR A 289 -12.31 9.74 -4.29
CA THR A 289 -12.39 9.40 -5.71
C THR A 289 -12.81 10.58 -6.56
N ARG A 290 -13.79 11.38 -6.11
CA ARG A 290 -14.19 12.62 -6.79
C ARG A 290 -13.07 13.65 -6.83
N THR A 291 -12.36 13.81 -5.71
CA THR A 291 -11.21 14.72 -5.58
C THR A 291 -10.11 14.33 -6.57
N VAL A 292 -9.73 13.05 -6.58
CA VAL A 292 -8.68 12.53 -7.48
C VAL A 292 -9.11 12.65 -8.93
N GLU A 293 -10.36 12.31 -9.26
CA GLU A 293 -10.87 12.46 -10.62
C GLU A 293 -10.81 13.92 -11.09
N ALA A 294 -11.26 14.87 -10.27
CA ALA A 294 -11.20 16.30 -10.58
C ALA A 294 -9.76 16.81 -10.78
N LEU A 295 -8.85 16.44 -9.87
CA LEU A 295 -7.43 16.78 -9.98
C LEU A 295 -6.80 16.20 -11.25
N MET A 296 -7.10 14.94 -11.58
CA MET A 296 -6.59 14.30 -12.80
C MET A 296 -7.19 14.90 -14.08
N GLU A 297 -8.42 15.39 -14.06
CA GLU A 297 -9.00 16.12 -15.19
C GLU A 297 -8.40 17.51 -15.38
N GLY A 298 -7.84 18.11 -14.33
CA GLY A 298 -7.33 19.48 -14.35
C GLY A 298 -8.42 20.53 -14.57
N LYS A 299 -9.68 20.20 -14.23
CA LYS A 299 -10.83 21.10 -14.32
C LYS A 299 -10.98 21.88 -13.01
N LEU A 300 -11.50 23.09 -13.11
CA LEU A 300 -11.87 23.88 -11.93
C LEU A 300 -12.88 23.11 -11.09
N ASN A 301 -12.56 22.91 -9.81
CA ASN A 301 -13.46 22.29 -8.86
C ASN A 301 -13.31 23.02 -7.52
N PRO A 302 -14.37 23.70 -7.02
CA PRO A 302 -14.33 24.44 -5.77
C PRO A 302 -13.82 23.63 -4.57
N GLU A 303 -13.99 22.30 -4.59
CA GLU A 303 -13.52 21.41 -3.52
C GLU A 303 -11.99 21.29 -3.48
N VAL A 304 -11.30 21.47 -4.61
CA VAL A 304 -9.84 21.25 -4.73
C VAL A 304 -9.06 22.53 -5.02
N ASP A 305 -9.72 23.64 -5.32
CA ASP A 305 -9.09 24.93 -5.61
C ASP A 305 -8.25 25.48 -4.42
N THR A 306 -8.51 24.98 -3.21
CA THR A 306 -7.76 25.34 -1.99
C THR A 306 -6.50 24.51 -1.78
N TYR A 307 -6.26 23.49 -2.61
CA TYR A 307 -5.15 22.56 -2.40
C TYR A 307 -3.82 23.23 -2.75
N LEU A 308 -2.80 22.96 -1.93
CA LEU A 308 -1.45 23.44 -2.19
C LEU A 308 -0.85 22.69 -3.37
N LEU A 309 -0.33 23.45 -4.34
CA LEU A 309 0.40 22.90 -5.48
C LEU A 309 1.89 23.20 -5.35
N PHE A 310 2.69 22.14 -5.42
CA PHE A 310 4.15 22.23 -5.46
C PHE A 310 4.66 21.61 -6.77
N ASP A 311 5.39 22.39 -7.55
CA ASP A 311 6.11 21.91 -8.73
C ASP A 311 7.62 21.86 -8.40
N PRO A 312 8.22 20.67 -8.26
CA PRO A 312 9.64 20.52 -7.95
C PRO A 312 10.59 21.15 -8.96
N ARG A 313 10.12 21.43 -10.19
CA ARG A 313 10.90 22.03 -11.28
C ARG A 313 10.63 23.52 -11.45
N ALA A 314 9.60 24.06 -10.81
CA ALA A 314 9.28 25.47 -10.92
C ALA A 314 10.31 26.34 -10.18
N PRO A 315 10.61 27.55 -10.69
CA PRO A 315 11.41 28.53 -9.97
C PRO A 315 10.77 28.81 -8.59
N ARG A 316 11.59 29.06 -7.56
CA ARG A 316 11.18 29.35 -6.17
C ARG A 316 10.30 30.60 -5.97
N SER A 317 9.72 31.18 -7.02
CA SER A 317 9.05 32.48 -6.98
C SER A 317 7.83 32.52 -7.90
N GLY A 318 6.64 32.56 -7.29
CA GLY A 318 5.39 32.91 -7.98
C GLY A 318 4.16 32.25 -7.35
N PRO A 319 3.18 33.02 -6.83
CA PRO A 319 1.88 32.46 -6.50
C PRO A 319 1.12 32.14 -7.78
N GLY A 320 0.63 30.91 -7.89
CA GLY A 320 -0.33 30.51 -8.91
C GLY A 320 0.23 29.70 -10.08
N SER A 321 0.98 28.63 -9.80
CA SER A 321 0.95 27.51 -10.75
C SER A 321 -0.43 26.87 -10.67
N ARG A 322 -1.10 26.69 -11.81
CA ARG A 322 -2.36 25.95 -11.89
C ARG A 322 -2.04 24.56 -12.42
N LEU A 323 -2.65 23.54 -11.81
CA LEU A 323 -2.64 22.18 -12.34
C LEU A 323 -3.21 22.20 -13.77
N ARG A 324 -2.36 22.00 -14.77
CA ARG A 324 -2.78 21.80 -16.16
C ARG A 324 -2.89 20.31 -16.45
N GLY A 325 -4.10 19.78 -16.31
CA GLY A 325 -4.45 18.43 -16.78
C GLY A 325 -4.84 18.40 -18.27
N PRO A 326 -5.29 17.25 -18.78
CA PRO A 326 -5.57 16.01 -18.04
C PRO A 326 -4.32 15.15 -17.79
N PHE A 327 -4.25 14.54 -16.60
CA PHE A 327 -3.22 13.60 -16.18
C PHE A 327 -3.71 12.15 -16.37
N LYS A 328 -2.84 11.30 -16.93
CA LYS A 328 -3.12 9.87 -17.15
C LYS A 328 -2.73 9.00 -15.95
N GLU A 329 -1.77 9.47 -15.17
CA GLU A 329 -1.23 8.74 -14.02
C GLU A 329 -1.25 9.62 -12.78
N ALA A 330 -1.57 9.03 -11.63
CA ALA A 330 -1.53 9.71 -10.33
C ALA A 330 -1.04 8.76 -9.24
N ILE A 331 -0.29 9.31 -8.29
CA ILE A 331 0.00 8.66 -7.01
C ILE A 331 -0.81 9.40 -5.94
N VAL A 332 -1.64 8.66 -5.22
CA VAL A 332 -2.53 9.19 -4.18
C VAL A 332 -2.07 8.60 -2.85
N PHE A 333 -1.67 9.44 -1.90
CA PHE A 333 -1.17 8.99 -0.61
C PHE A 333 -2.02 9.50 0.55
N MET A 334 -2.62 8.59 1.31
CA MET A 334 -3.46 8.91 2.46
C MET A 334 -2.67 8.88 3.77
N ILE A 335 -2.58 10.03 4.45
CA ILE A 335 -1.90 10.18 5.74
C ILE A 335 -2.89 9.93 6.88
N GLY A 336 -2.55 9.04 7.81
CA GLY A 336 -3.39 8.72 8.95
C GLY A 336 -4.33 7.53 8.73
N GLY A 337 -3.98 6.67 7.76
CA GLY A 337 -4.70 5.43 7.50
C GLY A 337 -5.52 5.48 6.23
N GLY A 338 -5.47 4.37 5.49
CA GLY A 338 -6.23 4.13 4.27
C GLY A 338 -6.95 2.81 4.36
N ASN A 339 -7.87 2.54 3.45
CA ASN A 339 -8.61 1.28 3.45
C ASN A 339 -8.82 0.71 2.04
N TYR A 340 -9.26 -0.55 1.98
CA TYR A 340 -9.51 -1.24 0.71
C TYR A 340 -10.73 -0.68 -0.05
N VAL A 341 -11.68 -0.01 0.60
CA VAL A 341 -12.84 0.59 -0.07
C VAL A 341 -12.41 1.80 -0.91
N GLU A 342 -11.52 2.62 -0.37
CA GLU A 342 -10.87 3.73 -1.08
C GLU A 342 -10.06 3.23 -2.28
N TYR A 343 -9.19 2.24 -2.05
CA TYR A 343 -8.39 1.62 -3.11
C TYR A 343 -9.26 1.13 -4.27
N MET A 344 -10.28 0.31 -3.97
CA MET A 344 -11.15 -0.26 -4.99
C MET A 344 -11.94 0.81 -5.73
N SER A 345 -12.40 1.86 -5.04
CA SER A 345 -13.09 2.98 -5.68
C SER A 345 -12.19 3.75 -6.66
N LEU A 346 -10.92 3.94 -6.33
CA LEU A 346 -9.93 4.56 -7.23
C LEU A 346 -9.62 3.66 -8.43
N MET A 347 -9.51 2.34 -8.23
CA MET A 347 -9.29 1.39 -9.32
C MET A 347 -10.47 1.37 -10.30
N GLU A 348 -11.70 1.34 -9.78
CA GLU A 348 -12.93 1.40 -10.58
C GLU A 348 -13.03 2.71 -11.39
N MET A 349 -12.73 3.85 -10.76
CA MET A 349 -12.68 5.15 -11.44
C MET A 349 -11.64 5.15 -12.57
N GLY A 350 -10.45 4.59 -12.33
CA GLY A 350 -9.40 4.48 -13.34
C GLY A 350 -9.80 3.63 -14.55
N GLN A 351 -10.45 2.49 -14.32
CA GLN A 351 -10.95 1.58 -15.36
C GLN A 351 -12.11 2.18 -16.15
N ARG A 352 -13.01 2.94 -15.50
CA ARG A 352 -14.16 3.59 -16.15
C ARG A 352 -13.77 4.81 -16.97
N SER A 353 -12.65 5.46 -16.62
CA SER A 353 -12.17 6.65 -17.32
C SER A 353 -11.77 6.36 -18.78
N GLN A 354 -12.03 7.32 -19.67
CA GLN A 354 -11.61 7.27 -21.07
C GLN A 354 -10.85 8.55 -21.44
N PRO A 355 -9.53 8.50 -21.73
CA PRO A 355 -8.68 7.30 -21.73
C PRO A 355 -8.52 6.70 -20.33
N MET A 356 -8.19 5.40 -20.28
CA MET A 356 -7.95 4.68 -19.01
C MET A 356 -6.90 5.42 -18.17
N LYS A 357 -7.23 5.67 -16.90
CA LYS A 357 -6.35 6.33 -15.95
C LYS A 357 -5.71 5.31 -15.02
N ARG A 358 -4.43 5.50 -14.72
CA ARG A 358 -3.70 4.67 -13.76
C ARG A 358 -3.52 5.42 -12.46
N VAL A 359 -3.98 4.83 -11.36
CA VAL A 359 -3.82 5.41 -10.03
C VAL A 359 -3.06 4.42 -9.17
N ILE A 360 -2.00 4.88 -8.50
CA ILE A 360 -1.31 4.12 -7.44
C ILE A 360 -1.79 4.69 -6.12
N TYR A 361 -2.44 3.86 -5.31
CA TYR A 361 -2.90 4.25 -3.98
C TYR A 361 -1.89 3.84 -2.92
N GLY A 362 -1.59 4.76 -2.02
CA GLY A 362 -0.68 4.55 -0.92
C GLY A 362 -1.25 5.06 0.38
N THR A 363 -0.79 4.52 1.49
CA THR A 363 -1.16 5.05 2.81
C THR A 363 -0.05 4.82 3.85
N THR A 364 -0.11 5.55 4.96
CA THR A 364 0.76 5.31 6.12
C THR A 364 0.54 3.91 6.69
N GLU A 365 -0.71 3.47 6.77
CA GLU A 365 -1.11 2.14 7.26
C GLU A 365 -2.48 1.77 6.66
N LEU A 366 -2.71 0.48 6.39
CA LEU A 366 -4.03 -0.01 5.98
C LEU A 366 -4.82 -0.39 7.21
N LEU A 367 -6.02 0.17 7.33
CA LEU A 367 -6.89 -0.02 8.47
C LEU A 367 -8.21 -0.64 8.04
N ASN A 368 -8.67 -1.60 8.82
CA ASN A 368 -10.07 -1.98 8.84
C ASN A 368 -10.86 -1.14 9.85
N GLY A 369 -12.19 -1.24 9.80
CA GLY A 369 -13.06 -0.45 10.67
C GLY A 369 -12.81 -0.65 12.17
N ARG A 370 -12.38 -1.83 12.61
CA ARG A 370 -12.06 -2.08 14.02
C ARG A 370 -10.79 -1.34 14.44
N GLU A 371 -9.72 -1.49 13.66
CA GLU A 371 -8.41 -0.89 13.99
C GLU A 371 -8.52 0.65 14.05
N PHE A 372 -9.25 1.26 13.11
CA PHE A 372 -9.48 2.70 13.15
C PHE A 372 -10.29 3.14 14.37
N MET A 373 -11.31 2.36 14.77
CA MET A 373 -12.08 2.64 16.00
C MET A 373 -11.23 2.50 17.27
N GLU A 374 -10.28 1.57 17.30
CA GLU A 374 -9.32 1.43 18.39
C GLU A 374 -8.41 2.67 18.48
N GLN A 375 -7.91 3.17 17.35
CA GLN A 375 -7.15 4.42 17.28
C GLN A 375 -7.96 5.63 17.78
N LEU A 376 -9.22 5.76 17.38
CA LEU A 376 -10.12 6.81 17.89
C LEU A 376 -10.36 6.69 19.39
N THR A 377 -10.49 5.46 19.91
CA THR A 377 -10.64 5.22 21.35
C THR A 377 -9.39 5.67 22.12
N VAL A 378 -8.20 5.39 21.60
CA VAL A 378 -6.94 5.86 22.20
C VAL A 378 -6.88 7.40 22.21
N LEU A 379 -7.22 8.05 21.09
CA LEU A 379 -7.28 9.51 21.01
C LEU A 379 -8.29 10.10 22.00
N GLY A 380 -9.48 9.54 22.08
CA GLY A 380 -10.51 9.99 23.02
C GLY A 380 -10.02 9.97 24.46
N ARG A 381 -9.32 8.90 24.87
CA ARG A 381 -8.70 8.82 26.21
C ARG A 381 -7.64 9.90 26.42
N LYS A 382 -6.78 10.16 25.42
CA LYS A 382 -5.75 11.20 25.48
C LYS A 382 -6.35 12.61 25.57
N MET A 383 -7.51 12.83 24.97
CA MET A 383 -8.28 14.09 25.05
C MET A 383 -9.09 14.23 26.36
N GLY A 384 -9.01 13.25 27.27
CA GLY A 384 -9.73 13.29 28.55
C GLY A 384 -11.18 12.82 28.49
N LEU A 385 -11.65 12.25 27.37
CA LEU A 385 -12.95 11.59 27.30
C LEU A 385 -12.89 10.29 28.12
N ARG A 386 -13.45 10.31 29.33
CA ARG A 386 -13.58 9.11 30.16
C ARG A 386 -14.55 8.15 29.48
N THR A 387 -14.16 6.89 29.30
CA THR A 387 -15.09 5.83 28.90
C THR A 387 -16.10 5.66 30.03
N THR A 388 -17.33 6.15 29.87
CA THR A 388 -18.42 5.82 30.78
C THR A 388 -18.60 4.30 30.76
N GLY A 389 -18.58 3.70 31.94
CA GLY A 389 -18.22 2.30 32.15
C GLY A 389 -19.05 1.26 31.41
N ALA A 390 -18.34 0.24 30.91
CA ALA A 390 -18.83 -1.13 30.94
C ALA A 390 -17.81 -1.91 31.79
N ALA A 391 -18.20 -2.28 33.01
CA ALA A 391 -17.44 -3.26 33.78
C ALA A 391 -17.46 -4.61 33.02
N PRO A 392 -16.37 -5.40 33.05
CA PRO A 392 -16.38 -6.72 32.46
C PRO A 392 -17.45 -7.58 33.14
N PRO A 393 -18.20 -8.41 32.39
CA PRO A 393 -19.13 -9.36 33.01
C PRO A 393 -18.34 -10.34 33.88
N GLN A 394 -18.81 -10.53 35.12
CA GLN A 394 -18.36 -11.61 35.99
C GLN A 394 -18.80 -12.96 35.45
#